data_AF-A0A7J0DWS3-F1
#
_entry.id   AF-A0A7J0DWS3-F1
#
_cell.length_a   1.000
_cell.length_b   1.000
_cell.length_c   1.000
_cell.angle_alpha   90.00
_cell.angle_beta   90.00
_cell.angle_gamma   90.00
#
_symmetry.space_group_name_H-M   'P 1'
#
loop_
_entity.id
_entity.type
_entity.pdbx_description
1 polymer ?
#
loop_
_entity_poly.entity_id
_entity_poly.type
_entity_poly.pdbx_seq_one_letter_code
_entity_poly.pdbx_strand_id
1 'polypeptide(L)'
;MFYWNLQKKFEDDERPTSFQSVGLIIGVTGIVGNSLAEILPLSDTPGGPWKVYGVARRPRPPWNADHPVDYIQCDISDAADTLAKLSSLTDVTHVFYVTWTNRSTEIDNCAANAAMLRHVLSAVVPNAPNLRHICLQTGTKHYLGPFEFSGKIEPHDPPFTEDMPRLAAPNFYYALEDVLFEVAAGKEELSWSVHRPAMIFRHENKRLRFPGSRAAAAWDSYSCASDADLIAEQQIWAVVDPNARNEGFNCNNGDIFKWKHLWRALAEEFGVEFVGFEEREGAESLAEMMKDKGRCGMRFMNKSKEHGFLGFRNSKNSFISWIDKVKAYKIVP
;
A
#
# COMPACT_ATOMS: atom_id res chain seq x y z
N MET A 1 19.62 0.23 -16.02
CA MET A 1 19.29 1.50 -15.33
C MET A 1 17.86 1.87 -15.70
N PHE A 2 16.93 1.75 -14.76
CA PHE A 2 15.53 2.14 -14.95
C PHE A 2 15.40 3.66 -14.69
N TYR A 3 15.11 4.44 -15.74
CA TYR A 3 14.72 5.85 -15.61
C TYR A 3 13.21 5.96 -15.76
N TRP A 4 12.53 6.34 -14.69
CA TRP A 4 11.10 6.69 -14.72
C TRP A 4 10.94 8.08 -15.31
N ASN A 5 10.36 8.19 -16.51
CA ASN A 5 10.06 9.45 -17.15
C ASN A 5 8.57 9.47 -17.50
N LEU A 6 7.74 9.98 -16.59
CA LEU A 6 6.30 10.11 -16.77
C LEU A 6 5.99 11.29 -17.71
N GLN A 7 6.04 11.05 -19.02
CA GLN A 7 5.17 11.76 -19.95
C GLN A 7 3.99 10.86 -20.27
N LYS A 8 2.80 11.20 -19.72
CA LYS A 8 1.54 10.51 -20.01
C LYS A 8 1.28 10.56 -21.52
N LYS A 9 1.64 9.49 -22.24
CA LYS A 9 1.17 9.25 -23.60
C LYS A 9 0.01 8.26 -23.51
N PHE A 10 -1.20 8.78 -23.61
CA PHE A 10 -2.33 7.99 -24.10
C PHE A 10 -2.19 7.96 -25.62
N GLU A 11 -1.36 7.05 -26.13
CA GLU A 11 -1.49 6.64 -27.53
C GLU A 11 -2.71 5.69 -27.59
N ASP A 12 -3.60 5.91 -28.57
CA ASP A 12 -4.74 5.05 -28.89
C ASP A 12 -4.21 3.67 -29.36
N ASP A 13 -3.67 2.89 -28.44
CA ASP A 13 -3.15 1.56 -28.74
C ASP A 13 -4.29 0.55 -28.65
N GLU A 14 -4.54 -0.13 -29.77
CA GLU A 14 -5.38 -1.32 -29.83
C GLU A 14 -5.00 -2.27 -28.69
N ARG A 15 -6.01 -2.84 -28.00
CA ARG A 15 -5.75 -3.78 -26.89
C ARG A 15 -4.78 -4.86 -27.36
N PRO A 16 -3.68 -5.10 -26.64
CA PRO A 16 -2.66 -6.04 -27.08
C PRO A 16 -3.26 -7.43 -27.31
N THR A 17 -2.89 -8.06 -28.43
CA THR A 17 -3.37 -9.40 -28.80
C THR A 17 -2.76 -10.52 -27.95
N SER A 18 -1.70 -10.22 -27.19
CA SER A 18 -1.04 -11.13 -26.25
C SER A 18 -0.43 -10.36 -25.08
N PHE A 19 -0.46 -10.94 -23.89
CA PHE A 19 0.10 -10.32 -22.67
C PHE A 19 1.39 -11.03 -22.25
N GLN A 20 2.40 -10.24 -21.87
CA GLN A 20 3.65 -10.76 -21.32
C GLN A 20 3.48 -11.18 -19.86
N SER A 21 2.68 -10.42 -19.11
CA SER A 21 2.46 -10.62 -17.68
C SER A 21 0.99 -10.51 -17.33
N VAL A 22 0.56 -11.23 -16.30
CA VAL A 22 -0.81 -11.24 -15.80
C VAL A 22 -0.77 -10.96 -14.29
N GLY A 23 -1.26 -9.78 -13.91
CA GLY A 23 -1.29 -9.32 -12.52
C GLY A 23 -2.64 -9.60 -11.86
N LEU A 24 -2.61 -10.22 -10.67
CA LEU A 24 -3.78 -10.41 -9.81
C LEU A 24 -3.70 -9.45 -8.62
N ILE A 25 -4.52 -8.39 -8.63
CA ILE A 25 -4.57 -7.39 -7.57
C ILE A 25 -5.62 -7.80 -6.53
N ILE A 26 -5.19 -8.16 -5.33
CA ILE A 26 -6.07 -8.43 -4.20
C ILE A 26 -6.29 -7.14 -3.41
N GLY A 27 -7.49 -6.56 -3.53
CA GLY A 27 -7.83 -5.24 -2.97
C GLY A 27 -7.81 -4.12 -4.00
N VAL A 28 -8.32 -4.37 -5.22
CA VAL A 28 -8.22 -3.44 -6.36
C VAL A 28 -8.88 -2.08 -6.13
N THR A 29 -9.93 -2.00 -5.31
CA THR A 29 -10.57 -0.73 -4.92
C THR A 29 -9.89 -0.05 -3.72
N GLY A 30 -8.77 -0.59 -3.26
CA GLY A 30 -7.95 0.01 -2.21
C GLY A 30 -7.12 1.18 -2.74
N ILE A 31 -6.44 1.89 -1.84
CA ILE A 31 -5.64 3.08 -2.20
C ILE A 31 -4.56 2.70 -3.22
N VAL A 32 -3.73 1.72 -2.87
CA VAL A 32 -2.65 1.23 -3.74
C VAL A 32 -3.19 0.33 -4.85
N GLY A 33 -4.24 -0.46 -4.57
CA GLY A 33 -4.90 -1.30 -5.58
C GLY A 33 -5.41 -0.51 -6.78
N ASN A 34 -5.92 0.71 -6.54
CA ASN A 34 -6.36 1.58 -7.63
C ASN A 34 -5.20 2.14 -8.43
N SER A 35 -4.10 2.54 -7.78
CA SER A 35 -2.87 2.94 -8.47
C SER A 35 -2.30 1.80 -9.32
N LEU A 36 -2.26 0.57 -8.81
CA LEU A 36 -1.84 -0.60 -9.60
C LEU A 36 -2.77 -0.85 -10.80
N ALA A 37 -4.09 -0.72 -10.61
CA ALA A 37 -5.07 -0.87 -11.68
C ALA A 37 -4.93 0.20 -12.79
N GLU A 38 -4.46 1.40 -12.43
CA GLU A 38 -4.17 2.48 -13.37
C GLU A 38 -2.82 2.30 -14.08
N ILE A 39 -1.79 1.89 -13.34
CA ILE A 39 -0.41 1.86 -13.84
C ILE A 39 -0.11 0.59 -14.62
N LEU A 40 -0.46 -0.60 -14.11
CA LEU A 40 -0.10 -1.88 -14.76
C LEU A 40 -0.43 -1.92 -16.26
N PRO A 41 -1.62 -1.48 -16.72
CA PRO A 41 -1.98 -1.56 -18.13
C PRO A 41 -1.29 -0.54 -19.04
N LEU A 42 -0.53 0.43 -18.51
CA LEU A 42 0.16 1.43 -19.34
C LEU A 42 1.24 0.77 -20.19
N SER A 43 1.42 1.25 -21.42
CA SER A 43 2.31 0.67 -22.43
C SER A 43 3.79 0.73 -22.04
N ASP A 44 4.18 1.70 -21.22
CA ASP A 44 5.54 1.88 -20.71
C ASP A 44 5.81 1.15 -19.38
N THR A 45 4.81 0.45 -18.83
CA THR A 45 4.99 -0.26 -17.56
C THR A 45 5.91 -1.47 -17.71
N PRO A 46 6.98 -1.57 -16.89
CA PRO A 46 7.90 -2.69 -16.93
C PRO A 46 7.21 -4.04 -16.79
N GLY A 47 7.65 -5.03 -17.57
CA GLY A 47 7.03 -6.36 -17.62
C GLY A 47 5.73 -6.43 -18.42
N GLY A 48 5.27 -5.31 -18.98
CA GLY A 48 4.10 -5.24 -19.85
C GLY A 48 4.33 -5.84 -21.24
N PRO A 49 3.26 -6.00 -22.05
CA PRO A 49 1.88 -5.61 -21.75
C PRO A 49 1.25 -6.46 -20.64
N TRP A 50 0.53 -5.82 -19.72
CA TRP A 50 -0.11 -6.48 -18.58
C TRP A 50 -1.59 -6.76 -18.82
N LYS A 51 -2.02 -8.01 -18.58
CA LYS A 51 -3.41 -8.32 -18.25
C LYS A 51 -3.60 -8.14 -16.76
N VAL A 52 -4.74 -7.60 -16.33
CA VAL A 52 -4.99 -7.31 -14.91
C VAL A 52 -6.32 -7.87 -14.46
N TYR A 53 -6.28 -8.75 -13.47
CA TYR A 53 -7.44 -9.14 -12.67
C TYR A 53 -7.49 -8.31 -11.38
N GLY A 54 -8.66 -7.78 -11.05
CA GLY A 54 -8.86 -6.96 -9.86
C GLY A 54 -9.89 -7.57 -8.92
N VAL A 55 -9.49 -7.89 -7.69
CA VAL A 55 -10.36 -8.53 -6.70
C VAL A 55 -10.79 -7.54 -5.62
N ALA A 56 -12.09 -7.47 -5.36
CA ALA A 56 -12.66 -6.81 -4.18
C ALA A 56 -14.06 -7.36 -3.86
N ARG A 57 -14.54 -7.13 -2.63
CA ARG A 57 -15.83 -7.68 -2.15
C ARG A 57 -17.06 -6.98 -2.72
N ARG A 58 -16.96 -5.66 -2.93
CA ARG A 58 -18.10 -4.83 -3.35
C ARG A 58 -18.25 -4.88 -4.87
N PRO A 59 -19.42 -4.50 -5.42
CA PRO A 59 -19.55 -4.20 -6.84
C PRO A 59 -18.52 -3.13 -7.26
N ARG A 60 -18.06 -3.22 -8.51
CA ARG A 60 -17.08 -2.29 -9.07
C ARG A 60 -17.62 -0.85 -9.01
N PRO A 61 -16.96 0.08 -8.32
CA PRO A 61 -17.44 1.44 -8.23
C PRO A 61 -17.17 2.23 -9.53
N PRO A 62 -17.99 3.26 -9.85
CA PRO A 62 -17.85 4.02 -11.09
C PRO A 62 -16.48 4.67 -11.29
N TRP A 63 -15.86 5.18 -10.23
CA TRP A 63 -14.53 5.83 -10.28
C TRP A 63 -13.38 4.87 -10.63
N ASN A 64 -13.62 3.56 -10.61
CA ASN A 64 -12.65 2.53 -11.00
C ASN A 64 -12.99 1.91 -12.37
N ALA A 65 -14.13 2.27 -12.98
CA ALA A 65 -14.67 1.61 -14.17
C ALA A 65 -13.81 1.81 -15.42
N ASP A 66 -13.12 2.95 -15.51
CA ASP A 66 -12.32 3.33 -16.68
C ASP A 66 -11.01 2.53 -16.81
N HIS A 67 -10.57 1.84 -15.74
CA HIS A 67 -9.37 1.01 -15.81
C HIS A 67 -9.64 -0.27 -16.62
N PRO A 68 -8.74 -0.70 -17.53
CA PRO A 68 -8.89 -1.93 -18.29
C PRO A 68 -8.55 -3.17 -17.43
N VAL A 69 -9.38 -3.42 -16.42
CA VAL A 69 -9.23 -4.50 -15.42
C VAL A 69 -10.41 -5.45 -15.50
N ASP A 70 -10.12 -6.75 -15.48
CA ASP A 70 -11.10 -7.82 -15.30
C ASP A 70 -11.48 -7.89 -13.80
N TYR A 71 -12.59 -7.24 -13.45
CA TYR A 71 -13.02 -7.11 -12.06
C TYR A 71 -13.74 -8.37 -11.55
N ILE A 72 -13.26 -8.91 -10.43
CA ILE A 72 -13.78 -10.12 -9.81
C ILE A 72 -14.30 -9.77 -8.42
N GLN A 73 -15.61 -9.94 -8.22
CA GLN A 73 -16.22 -9.73 -6.92
C GLN A 73 -16.02 -10.97 -6.05
N CYS A 74 -15.09 -10.95 -5.09
CA CYS A 74 -14.75 -12.10 -4.24
C CYS A 74 -14.56 -11.69 -2.77
N ASP A 75 -15.08 -12.48 -1.84
CA ASP A 75 -14.73 -12.39 -0.42
C ASP A 75 -13.61 -13.36 -0.07
N ILE A 76 -12.39 -12.85 0.01
CA ILE A 76 -11.21 -13.67 0.30
C ILE A 76 -11.15 -14.19 1.75
N SER A 77 -12.06 -13.74 2.63
CA SER A 77 -12.21 -14.33 3.96
C SER A 77 -12.99 -15.65 3.93
N ASP A 78 -13.71 -15.93 2.85
CA ASP A 78 -14.40 -17.19 2.58
C ASP A 78 -13.54 -18.07 1.66
N ALA A 79 -13.07 -19.21 2.18
CA ALA A 79 -12.23 -20.14 1.43
C ALA A 79 -12.93 -20.71 0.18
N ALA A 80 -14.24 -20.98 0.27
CA ALA A 80 -15.00 -21.57 -0.83
C ALA A 80 -15.23 -20.53 -1.94
N ASP A 81 -15.56 -19.29 -1.57
CA ASP A 81 -15.73 -18.20 -2.54
C ASP A 81 -14.40 -17.89 -3.25
N THR A 82 -13.30 -17.87 -2.49
CA THR A 82 -11.95 -17.65 -3.02
C THR A 82 -11.55 -18.74 -4.00
N LEU A 83 -11.76 -20.01 -3.64
CA LEU A 83 -11.44 -21.13 -4.51
C LEU A 83 -12.27 -21.08 -5.80
N ALA A 84 -13.58 -20.87 -5.69
CA ALA A 84 -14.49 -20.84 -6.83
C ALA A 84 -14.13 -19.75 -7.85
N LYS A 85 -13.69 -18.57 -7.37
CA LYS A 85 -13.44 -17.40 -8.23
C LYS A 85 -12.00 -17.26 -8.70
N LEU A 86 -11.02 -17.74 -7.92
CA LEU A 86 -9.60 -17.54 -8.24
C LEU A 86 -8.91 -18.77 -8.84
N SER A 87 -9.43 -19.99 -8.63
CA SER A 87 -8.80 -21.21 -9.17
C SER A 87 -8.81 -21.31 -10.69
N SER A 88 -9.76 -20.65 -11.36
CA SER A 88 -9.85 -20.63 -12.82
C SER A 88 -8.88 -19.65 -13.49
N LEU A 89 -8.19 -18.80 -12.71
CA LEU A 89 -7.24 -17.79 -13.21
C LEU A 89 -5.86 -18.42 -13.45
N THR A 90 -5.80 -19.38 -14.37
CA THR A 90 -4.61 -20.21 -14.62
C THR A 90 -3.47 -19.46 -15.32
N ASP A 91 -3.76 -18.28 -15.88
CA ASP A 91 -2.80 -17.43 -16.59
C ASP A 91 -2.05 -16.45 -15.69
N VAL A 92 -2.40 -16.34 -14.40
CA VAL A 92 -1.77 -15.41 -13.45
C VAL A 92 -0.27 -15.66 -13.33
N THR A 93 0.53 -14.60 -13.46
CA THR A 93 1.99 -14.66 -13.30
C THR A 93 2.49 -13.91 -12.06
N HIS A 94 1.77 -12.89 -11.59
CA HIS A 94 2.16 -12.10 -10.43
C HIS A 94 0.95 -11.79 -9.54
N VAL A 95 1.10 -11.93 -8.22
CA VAL A 95 0.07 -11.54 -7.23
C VAL A 95 0.50 -10.27 -6.52
N PHE A 96 -0.39 -9.28 -6.45
CA PHE A 96 -0.22 -8.05 -5.67
C PHE A 96 -1.23 -8.05 -4.51
N TYR A 97 -0.77 -8.38 -3.30
CA TYR A 97 -1.61 -8.44 -2.10
C TYR A 97 -1.59 -7.11 -1.35
N VAL A 98 -2.64 -6.30 -1.52
CA VAL A 98 -2.72 -4.91 -1.04
C VAL A 98 -4.00 -4.66 -0.20
N THR A 99 -4.42 -5.68 0.55
CA THR A 99 -5.63 -5.62 1.39
C THR A 99 -5.37 -6.15 2.80
N TRP A 100 -6.27 -5.81 3.73
CA TRP A 100 -6.30 -6.33 5.09
C TRP A 100 -7.70 -6.22 5.67
N THR A 101 -7.94 -6.87 6.81
CA THR A 101 -9.13 -6.69 7.62
C THR A 101 -8.76 -6.25 9.02
N ASN A 102 -9.57 -5.38 9.61
CA ASN A 102 -9.43 -4.94 10.99
C ASN A 102 -10.32 -5.79 11.92
N ARG A 103 -9.77 -6.17 13.08
CA ARG A 103 -10.43 -6.90 14.17
C ARG A 103 -10.19 -6.17 15.50
N SER A 104 -10.87 -6.63 16.54
CA SER A 104 -10.81 -6.03 17.88
C SER A 104 -9.48 -6.22 18.59
N THR A 105 -8.78 -7.33 18.35
CA THR A 105 -7.50 -7.65 18.98
C THR A 105 -6.44 -7.96 17.92
N GLU A 106 -5.17 -7.78 18.26
CA GLU A 106 -4.11 -8.13 17.30
C GLU A 106 -4.03 -9.64 17.03
N ILE A 107 -4.39 -10.47 18.00
CA ILE A 107 -4.46 -11.93 17.82
C ILE A 107 -5.52 -12.29 16.76
N ASP A 108 -6.70 -11.68 16.83
CA ASP A 108 -7.75 -11.86 15.82
C ASP A 108 -7.31 -11.30 14.46
N ASN A 109 -6.56 -10.18 14.44
CA ASN A 109 -5.96 -9.66 13.21
C ASN A 109 -5.00 -10.68 12.59
N CYS A 110 -4.11 -11.29 13.38
CA CYS A 110 -3.19 -12.32 12.92
C CYS A 110 -3.96 -13.47 12.26
N ALA A 111 -4.94 -14.04 12.97
CA ALA A 111 -5.73 -15.16 12.47
C ALA A 111 -6.49 -14.81 11.18
N ALA A 112 -7.24 -13.70 11.18
CA ALA A 112 -8.08 -13.32 10.05
C ALA A 112 -7.26 -12.94 8.80
N ASN A 113 -6.19 -12.15 8.95
CA ASN A 113 -5.38 -11.72 7.81
C ASN A 113 -4.53 -12.86 7.26
N ALA A 114 -3.98 -13.73 8.11
CA ALA A 114 -3.27 -14.93 7.65
C ALA A 114 -4.20 -15.88 6.90
N ALA A 115 -5.43 -16.09 7.37
CA ALA A 115 -6.42 -16.92 6.68
C ALA A 115 -6.75 -16.34 5.29
N MET A 116 -6.99 -15.04 5.18
CA MET A 116 -7.26 -14.39 3.89
C MET A 116 -6.12 -14.58 2.88
N LEU A 117 -4.86 -14.40 3.30
CA LEU A 117 -3.71 -14.64 2.43
C LEU A 117 -3.60 -16.12 2.05
N ARG A 118 -3.76 -17.04 3.02
CA ARG A 118 -3.74 -18.49 2.77
C ARG A 118 -4.80 -18.89 1.75
N HIS A 119 -6.04 -18.41 1.86
CA HIS A 119 -7.10 -18.74 0.89
C HIS A 119 -6.73 -18.33 -0.53
N VAL A 120 -6.20 -17.11 -0.71
CA VAL A 120 -5.75 -16.63 -2.03
C VAL A 120 -4.64 -17.52 -2.57
N LEU A 121 -3.59 -17.77 -1.77
CA LEU A 121 -2.44 -18.54 -2.23
C LEU A 121 -2.80 -20.01 -2.49
N SER A 122 -3.65 -20.62 -1.67
CA SER A 122 -4.16 -21.98 -1.90
C SER A 122 -5.03 -22.09 -3.15
N ALA A 123 -5.72 -21.03 -3.55
CA ALA A 123 -6.49 -21.01 -4.79
C ALA A 123 -5.62 -20.75 -6.02
N VAL A 124 -4.57 -19.93 -5.91
CA VAL A 124 -3.77 -19.48 -7.07
C VAL A 124 -2.55 -20.37 -7.33
N VAL A 125 -1.74 -20.66 -6.31
CA VAL A 125 -0.44 -21.36 -6.47
C VAL A 125 -0.54 -22.72 -7.17
N PRO A 126 -1.52 -23.61 -6.86
CA PRO A 126 -1.63 -24.89 -7.55
C PRO A 126 -2.28 -24.80 -8.93
N ASN A 127 -3.03 -23.73 -9.23
CA ASN A 127 -3.79 -23.60 -10.48
C ASN A 127 -3.14 -22.68 -11.52
N ALA A 128 -2.21 -21.81 -11.11
CA ALA A 128 -1.44 -20.92 -11.97
C ALA A 128 -0.02 -21.47 -12.21
N PRO A 129 0.21 -22.30 -13.24
CA PRO A 129 1.52 -22.91 -13.51
C PRO A 129 2.61 -21.87 -13.76
N ASN A 130 2.26 -20.74 -14.38
CA ASN A 130 3.20 -19.67 -14.73
C ASN A 130 3.39 -18.61 -13.63
N LEU A 131 2.90 -18.85 -12.41
CA LEU A 131 3.07 -17.94 -11.28
C LEU A 131 4.57 -17.80 -10.92
N ARG A 132 5.08 -16.57 -10.94
CA ARG A 132 6.51 -16.23 -10.74
C ARG A 132 6.80 -15.46 -9.47
N HIS A 133 5.85 -14.61 -9.03
CA HIS A 133 6.09 -13.71 -7.91
C HIS A 133 4.84 -13.43 -7.07
N ILE A 134 5.02 -13.29 -5.76
CA ILE A 134 4.00 -12.77 -4.83
C ILE A 134 4.54 -11.51 -4.15
N CYS A 135 3.91 -10.38 -4.41
CA CYS A 135 4.17 -9.11 -3.76
C CYS A 135 3.19 -8.91 -2.59
N LEU A 136 3.72 -8.74 -1.38
CA LEU A 136 2.95 -8.55 -0.15
C LEU A 136 3.15 -7.13 0.40
N GLN A 137 2.06 -6.38 0.55
CA GLN A 137 2.10 -5.08 1.23
C GLN A 137 1.78 -5.22 2.72
N THR A 138 2.68 -4.71 3.57
CA THR A 138 2.50 -4.58 5.03
C THR A 138 2.55 -3.10 5.42
N GLY A 139 3.55 -2.66 6.21
CA GLY A 139 3.73 -1.26 6.54
C GLY A 139 4.56 -1.01 7.80
N THR A 140 4.58 0.25 8.21
CA THR A 140 5.42 0.77 9.31
C THR A 140 5.18 0.11 10.67
N LYS A 141 3.99 -0.47 10.92
CA LYS A 141 3.74 -1.22 12.17
C LYS A 141 4.66 -2.42 12.35
N HIS A 142 5.40 -2.85 11.32
CA HIS A 142 6.44 -3.85 11.45
C HIS A 142 7.48 -3.45 12.53
N TYR A 143 7.81 -2.16 12.61
CA TYR A 143 8.85 -1.62 13.51
C TYR A 143 8.28 -1.03 14.81
N LEU A 144 7.01 -0.63 14.78
CA LEU A 144 6.34 0.05 15.90
C LEU A 144 5.47 -0.90 16.75
N GLY A 145 5.13 -2.06 16.21
CA GLY A 145 4.09 -2.93 16.74
C GLY A 145 2.68 -2.43 16.42
N PRO A 146 1.66 -3.22 16.80
CA PRO A 146 0.26 -2.89 16.56
C PRO A 146 -0.24 -1.81 17.52
N PHE A 147 -1.37 -1.19 17.17
CA PHE A 147 -1.93 -0.06 17.93
C PHE A 147 -2.26 -0.44 19.38
N GLU A 148 -2.74 -1.66 19.61
CA GLU A 148 -3.09 -2.18 20.95
C GLU A 148 -1.90 -2.18 21.93
N PHE A 149 -0.68 -2.35 21.42
CA PHE A 149 0.55 -2.39 22.21
C PHE A 149 1.30 -1.04 22.25
N SER A 150 0.72 0.03 21.70
CA SER A 150 1.38 1.35 21.71
C SER A 150 1.62 1.83 23.14
N GLY A 151 2.90 2.03 23.50
CA GLY A 151 3.32 2.41 24.85
C GLY A 151 3.34 1.25 25.87
N LYS A 152 3.00 0.03 25.45
CA LYS A 152 3.12 -1.20 26.26
C LYS A 152 4.35 -2.02 25.88
N ILE A 153 4.89 -1.80 24.68
CA ILE A 153 6.13 -2.40 24.20
C ILE A 153 7.09 -1.31 23.75
N GLU A 154 8.38 -1.59 23.85
CA GLU A 154 9.42 -0.73 23.29
C GLU A 154 9.49 -0.93 21.77
N PRO A 155 9.17 0.09 20.95
CA PRO A 155 9.37 0.02 19.52
C PRO A 155 10.86 0.14 19.18
N HIS A 156 11.22 -0.14 17.93
CA HIS A 156 12.55 0.24 17.44
C HIS A 156 12.71 1.76 17.41
N ASP A 157 13.95 2.22 17.47
CA ASP A 157 14.29 3.63 17.25
C ASP A 157 14.37 3.94 15.75
N PRO A 158 13.76 5.04 15.28
CA PRO A 158 13.93 5.49 13.90
C PRO A 158 15.34 6.09 13.69
N PRO A 159 15.84 6.14 12.44
CA PRO A 159 15.18 5.69 11.21
C PRO A 159 15.15 4.18 11.05
N PHE A 160 13.98 3.63 10.67
CA PHE A 160 13.80 2.19 10.54
C PHE A 160 14.50 1.63 9.29
N THR A 161 15.14 0.48 9.48
CA THR A 161 15.79 -0.33 8.44
C THR A 161 15.19 -1.73 8.38
N GLU A 162 15.24 -2.35 7.22
CA GLU A 162 14.52 -3.60 6.94
C GLU A 162 15.10 -4.84 7.64
N ASP A 163 16.36 -4.76 8.09
CA ASP A 163 17.11 -5.76 8.86
C ASP A 163 16.83 -5.74 10.37
N MET A 164 16.06 -4.75 10.85
CA MET A 164 15.62 -4.72 12.25
C MET A 164 14.82 -5.99 12.59
N PRO A 165 15.08 -6.64 13.73
CA PRO A 165 14.38 -7.86 14.10
C PRO A 165 12.90 -7.59 14.37
N ARG A 166 12.06 -8.61 14.21
CA ARG A 166 10.66 -8.54 14.64
C ARG A 166 10.58 -8.21 16.13
N LEU A 167 9.58 -7.40 16.51
CA LEU A 167 9.30 -7.13 17.92
C LEU A 167 8.76 -8.39 18.60
N ALA A 168 9.01 -8.53 19.90
CA ALA A 168 8.47 -9.60 20.73
C ALA A 168 6.99 -9.37 21.09
N ALA A 169 6.14 -9.19 20.07
CA ALA A 169 4.70 -8.97 20.19
C ALA A 169 3.95 -9.56 18.98
N PRO A 170 2.68 -9.97 19.15
CA PRO A 170 1.83 -10.31 18.02
C PRO A 170 1.74 -9.16 17.04
N ASN A 171 1.82 -9.47 15.75
CA ASN A 171 1.63 -8.50 14.67
C ASN A 171 1.18 -9.26 13.43
N PHE A 172 0.03 -8.89 12.85
CA PHE A 172 -0.48 -9.64 11.71
C PHE A 172 0.43 -9.53 10.48
N TYR A 173 1.31 -8.53 10.40
CA TYR A 173 2.34 -8.46 9.36
C TYR A 173 3.31 -9.64 9.42
N TYR A 174 3.69 -10.08 10.63
CA TYR A 174 4.56 -11.23 10.80
C TYR A 174 3.82 -12.50 10.38
N ALA A 175 2.54 -12.63 10.74
CA ALA A 175 1.71 -13.76 10.31
C ALA A 175 1.54 -13.82 8.78
N LEU A 176 1.42 -12.68 8.09
CA LEU A 176 1.39 -12.62 6.62
C LEU A 176 2.73 -13.01 6.00
N GLU A 177 3.84 -12.51 6.53
CA GLU A 177 5.19 -12.89 6.10
C GLU A 177 5.42 -14.40 6.28
N ASP A 178 5.01 -14.98 7.41
CA ASP A 178 5.19 -16.42 7.68
C ASP A 178 4.40 -17.29 6.68
N VAL A 179 3.15 -16.90 6.36
CA VAL A 179 2.36 -17.55 5.30
C VAL A 179 3.05 -17.45 3.94
N LEU A 180 3.54 -16.25 3.60
CA LEU A 180 4.21 -16.00 2.34
C LEU A 180 5.47 -16.87 2.19
N PHE A 181 6.30 -16.92 3.23
CA PHE A 181 7.56 -17.67 3.23
C PHE A 181 7.31 -19.18 3.19
N GLU A 182 6.32 -19.67 3.93
CA GLU A 182 5.90 -21.08 3.90
C GLU A 182 5.49 -21.50 2.48
N VAL A 183 4.67 -20.69 1.81
CA VAL A 183 4.20 -20.98 0.44
C VAL A 183 5.33 -20.88 -0.58
N ALA A 184 6.17 -19.85 -0.49
CA ALA A 184 7.28 -19.67 -1.42
C ALA A 184 8.34 -20.78 -1.27
N ALA A 185 8.61 -21.23 -0.04
CA ALA A 185 9.52 -22.36 0.21
C ALA A 185 9.03 -23.68 -0.42
N GLY A 186 7.72 -23.82 -0.66
CA GLY A 186 7.13 -24.97 -1.33
C GLY A 186 7.25 -24.97 -2.87
N LYS A 187 7.73 -23.88 -3.50
CA LYS A 187 7.84 -23.76 -4.96
C LYS A 187 9.10 -22.99 -5.34
N GLU A 188 10.15 -23.71 -5.72
CA GLU A 188 11.51 -23.18 -5.91
C GLU A 188 11.61 -21.95 -6.85
N GLU A 189 10.79 -21.90 -7.90
CA GLU A 189 10.78 -20.79 -8.87
C GLU A 189 9.91 -19.59 -8.43
N LEU A 190 9.14 -19.73 -7.35
CA LEU A 190 8.23 -18.70 -6.85
C LEU A 190 8.98 -17.73 -5.93
N SER A 191 9.23 -16.53 -6.45
CA SER A 191 9.84 -15.45 -5.68
C SER A 191 8.81 -14.61 -4.92
N TRP A 192 9.27 -13.80 -3.96
CA TRP A 192 8.41 -12.90 -3.21
C TRP A 192 9.07 -11.55 -2.93
N SER A 193 8.26 -10.55 -2.58
CA SER A 193 8.72 -9.27 -2.06
C SER A 193 7.78 -8.77 -0.97
N VAL A 194 8.32 -8.05 0.02
CA VAL A 194 7.51 -7.41 1.08
C VAL A 194 7.68 -5.90 1.03
N HIS A 195 6.59 -5.16 0.93
CA HIS A 195 6.60 -3.70 0.83
C HIS A 195 6.05 -3.05 2.10
N ARG A 196 6.84 -2.19 2.73
CA ARG A 196 6.54 -1.57 4.03
C ARG A 196 6.35 -0.05 3.86
N PRO A 197 5.18 0.40 3.36
CA PRO A 197 4.91 1.83 3.19
C PRO A 197 4.80 2.59 4.53
N ALA A 198 5.01 3.90 4.41
CA ALA A 198 4.67 4.93 5.38
C ALA A 198 3.15 5.15 5.51
N MET A 199 2.77 6.31 6.05
CA MET A 199 1.42 6.83 5.87
C MET A 199 1.14 7.04 4.37
N ILE A 200 0.10 6.38 3.88
CA ILE A 200 -0.40 6.56 2.52
C ILE A 200 -1.48 7.64 2.56
N PHE A 201 -1.37 8.64 1.69
CA PHE A 201 -2.38 9.68 1.61
C PHE A 201 -3.69 9.11 1.04
N ARG A 202 -4.79 9.40 1.74
CA ARG A 202 -6.15 9.06 1.33
C ARG A 202 -7.11 10.12 1.84
N HIS A 203 -8.17 10.35 1.08
CA HIS A 203 -9.37 11.03 1.57
C HIS A 203 -10.13 10.22 2.64
N GLU A 204 -10.53 10.88 3.73
CA GLU A 204 -11.57 10.42 4.67
C GLU A 204 -12.73 11.43 4.61
N ASN A 205 -13.99 10.96 4.49
CA ASN A 205 -15.21 11.79 4.51
C ASN A 205 -15.48 12.42 5.89
N LYS A 206 -14.55 13.23 6.40
CA LYS A 206 -14.62 13.92 7.68
C LYS A 206 -14.30 15.40 7.48
N ARG A 207 -14.88 16.26 8.33
CA ARG A 207 -14.60 17.70 8.31
C ARG A 207 -13.13 17.96 8.61
N LEU A 208 -12.52 18.91 7.90
CA LEU A 208 -11.14 19.29 8.10
C LEU A 208 -10.98 20.00 9.46
N ARG A 209 -10.43 19.28 10.44
CA ARG A 209 -9.99 19.83 11.72
C ARG A 209 -8.62 19.27 12.00
N PHE A 210 -7.67 20.12 12.41
CA PHE A 210 -6.39 19.64 12.92
C PHE A 210 -6.64 19.07 14.30
N PRO A 211 -6.58 17.75 14.51
CA PRO A 211 -7.02 17.16 15.77
C PRO A 211 -5.80 17.20 16.72
N GLY A 212 -5.89 17.87 17.88
CA GLY A 212 -4.75 18.10 18.79
C GLY A 212 -5.07 17.86 20.27
N SER A 213 -4.30 17.01 20.97
CA SER A 213 -3.25 17.45 21.92
C SER A 213 -1.90 16.72 21.76
N ARG A 214 -1.84 15.50 21.22
CA ARG A 214 -0.56 14.85 20.78
C ARG A 214 -0.02 15.43 19.46
N ALA A 215 -0.76 16.35 18.85
CA ALA A 215 -0.42 16.98 17.58
C ALA A 215 0.61 18.12 17.71
N ALA A 216 0.85 18.67 18.91
CA ALA A 216 1.94 19.63 19.12
C ALA A 216 3.30 19.02 18.75
N ALA A 217 3.56 17.77 19.15
CA ALA A 217 4.76 17.05 18.73
C ALA A 217 4.79 16.79 17.22
N ALA A 218 3.67 16.35 16.61
CA ALA A 218 3.63 16.06 15.16
C ALA A 218 3.68 17.32 14.27
N TRP A 219 3.20 18.47 14.76
CA TRP A 219 3.11 19.72 14.01
C TRP A 219 4.48 20.25 13.58
N ASP A 220 5.43 20.23 14.51
CA ASP A 220 6.81 20.68 14.31
C ASP A 220 7.81 19.54 14.05
N SER A 221 7.42 18.28 14.24
CA SER A 221 8.30 17.13 13.93
C SER A 221 8.37 16.85 12.43
N TYR A 222 9.48 16.22 12.04
CA TYR A 222 9.62 15.66 10.71
C TYR A 222 8.76 14.39 10.57
N SER A 223 8.07 14.32 9.44
CA SER A 223 7.24 13.21 9.00
C SER A 223 7.63 12.80 7.59
N CYS A 224 7.27 11.59 7.19
CA CYS A 224 7.39 11.13 5.81
C CYS A 224 6.13 10.34 5.42
N ALA A 225 5.84 10.31 4.12
CA ALA A 225 4.68 9.66 3.53
C ALA A 225 5.09 8.77 2.36
N SER A 226 4.14 7.99 1.88
CA SER A 226 4.27 7.16 0.70
C SER A 226 3.13 7.46 -0.25
N ASP A 227 3.50 7.99 -1.40
CA ASP A 227 2.60 8.14 -2.53
C ASP A 227 2.13 6.77 -3.02
N ALA A 228 0.83 6.62 -3.30
CA ALA A 228 0.27 5.33 -3.70
C ALA A 228 0.76 4.87 -5.08
N ASP A 229 1.04 5.79 -5.99
CA ASP A 229 1.61 5.49 -7.30
C ASP A 229 3.07 5.05 -7.13
N LEU A 230 3.84 5.73 -6.25
CA LEU A 230 5.22 5.30 -5.94
C LEU A 230 5.27 3.90 -5.30
N ILE A 231 4.29 3.57 -4.44
CA ILE A 231 4.19 2.21 -3.88
C ILE A 231 3.93 1.21 -5.01
N ALA A 232 2.98 1.50 -5.92
CA ALA A 232 2.70 0.65 -7.07
C ALA A 232 3.95 0.47 -7.96
N GLU A 233 4.68 1.54 -8.23
CA GLU A 233 5.95 1.51 -8.98
C GLU A 233 7.00 0.62 -8.31
N GLN A 234 7.14 0.68 -6.98
CA GLN A 234 8.07 -0.19 -6.25
C GLN A 234 7.63 -1.66 -6.29
N GLN A 235 6.33 -1.93 -6.20
CA GLN A 235 5.81 -3.30 -6.35
C GLN A 235 6.05 -3.85 -7.76
N ILE A 236 5.81 -3.03 -8.79
CA ILE A 236 6.08 -3.38 -10.19
C ILE A 236 7.58 -3.61 -10.41
N TRP A 237 8.43 -2.74 -9.86
CA TRP A 237 9.89 -2.93 -9.90
C TRP A 237 10.29 -4.27 -9.28
N ALA A 238 9.75 -4.59 -8.10
CA ALA A 238 10.14 -5.80 -7.38
C ALA A 238 9.76 -7.10 -8.08
N VAL A 239 8.66 -7.10 -8.85
CA VAL A 239 8.25 -8.29 -9.60
C VAL A 239 9.07 -8.51 -10.89
N VAL A 240 9.69 -7.46 -11.44
CA VAL A 240 10.47 -7.56 -12.69
C VAL A 240 11.98 -7.62 -12.48
N ASP A 241 12.50 -7.00 -11.43
CA ASP A 241 13.95 -6.89 -11.18
C ASP A 241 14.46 -8.11 -10.39
N PRO A 242 15.41 -8.89 -10.93
CA PRO A 242 15.98 -10.03 -10.22
C PRO A 242 16.63 -9.67 -8.88
N ASN A 243 17.14 -8.44 -8.73
CA ASN A 243 17.79 -8.00 -7.49
C ASN A 243 16.77 -7.76 -6.36
N ALA A 244 15.49 -7.61 -6.68
CA ALA A 244 14.45 -7.36 -5.69
C ALA A 244 13.78 -8.64 -5.15
N ARG A 245 14.19 -9.81 -5.65
CA ARG A 245 13.58 -11.09 -5.28
C ARG A 245 13.94 -11.49 -3.86
N ASN A 246 12.94 -11.96 -3.14
CA ASN A 246 13.02 -12.52 -1.79
C ASN A 246 13.51 -11.51 -0.75
N GLU A 247 13.06 -10.26 -0.90
CA GLU A 247 13.50 -9.15 -0.06
C GLU A 247 12.32 -8.32 0.48
N GLY A 248 12.51 -7.79 1.69
CA GLY A 248 11.64 -6.77 2.28
C GLY A 248 12.20 -5.37 2.05
N PHE A 249 11.36 -4.43 1.60
CA PHE A 249 11.70 -3.05 1.31
C PHE A 249 10.78 -2.06 2.02
N ASN A 250 11.37 -1.03 2.61
CA ASN A 250 10.66 0.20 2.94
C ASN A 250 10.25 0.92 1.66
N CYS A 251 9.13 1.63 1.73
CA CYS A 251 8.69 2.51 0.64
C CYS A 251 8.29 3.86 1.23
N ASN A 252 8.95 4.94 0.86
CA ASN A 252 8.53 6.32 1.15
C ASN A 252 9.00 7.26 0.04
N ASN A 253 8.50 8.50 0.07
CA ASN A 253 8.74 9.49 -0.98
C ASN A 253 10.20 9.91 -1.17
N GLY A 254 11.09 9.60 -0.23
CA GLY A 254 12.50 9.99 -0.27
C GLY A 254 12.77 11.39 0.29
N ASP A 255 11.74 12.09 0.78
CA ASP A 255 11.82 13.38 1.46
C ASP A 255 11.12 13.36 2.83
N ILE A 256 11.23 14.49 3.54
CA ILE A 256 10.58 14.72 4.84
C ILE A 256 9.78 16.03 4.79
N PHE A 257 8.70 16.10 5.56
CA PHE A 257 7.87 17.29 5.69
C PHE A 257 7.50 17.54 7.15
N LYS A 258 7.00 18.75 7.43
CA LYS A 258 6.33 19.08 8.70
C LYS A 258 4.85 19.29 8.43
N TRP A 259 4.00 18.79 9.32
CA TRP A 259 2.55 18.93 9.16
C TRP A 259 2.11 20.39 9.04
N LYS A 260 2.78 21.32 9.74
CA LYS A 260 2.50 22.75 9.63
C LYS A 260 2.58 23.31 8.21
N HIS A 261 3.45 22.76 7.37
CA HIS A 261 3.60 23.20 5.98
C HIS A 261 2.53 22.57 5.08
N LEU A 262 2.23 21.27 5.24
CA LEU A 262 1.16 20.62 4.48
C LEU A 262 -0.22 21.15 4.85
N TRP A 263 -0.45 21.47 6.12
CA TRP A 263 -1.73 22.02 6.58
C TRP A 263 -2.02 23.40 6.00
N ARG A 264 -0.98 24.21 5.80
CA ARG A 264 -1.09 25.48 5.07
C ARG A 264 -1.46 25.25 3.61
N ALA A 265 -0.76 24.33 2.93
CA ALA A 265 -1.08 24.00 1.54
C ALA A 265 -2.53 23.49 1.39
N LEU A 266 -3.01 22.70 2.35
CA LEU A 266 -4.40 22.24 2.37
C LEU A 266 -5.40 23.39 2.53
N ALA A 267 -5.09 24.38 3.39
CA ALA A 267 -5.95 25.55 3.55
C ALA A 267 -6.02 26.39 2.26
N GLU A 268 -4.88 26.58 1.60
CA GLU A 268 -4.77 27.26 0.31
C GLU A 268 -5.58 26.53 -0.78
N GLU A 269 -5.48 25.20 -0.87
CA GLU A 269 -6.20 24.37 -1.84
C GLU A 269 -7.73 24.41 -1.72
N PHE A 270 -8.24 24.64 -0.52
CA PHE A 270 -9.68 24.74 -0.25
C PHE A 270 -10.16 26.18 -0.10
N GLY A 271 -9.27 27.18 -0.26
CA GLY A 271 -9.60 28.59 -0.11
C GLY A 271 -10.10 28.97 1.30
N VAL A 272 -9.69 28.21 2.32
CA VAL A 272 -10.08 28.44 3.72
C VAL A 272 -8.99 29.16 4.48
N GLU A 273 -9.37 29.94 5.49
CA GLU A 273 -8.42 30.63 6.35
C GLU A 273 -7.52 29.63 7.09
N PHE A 274 -6.20 29.84 6.99
CA PHE A 274 -5.25 29.04 7.74
C PHE A 274 -5.23 29.48 9.21
N VAL A 275 -5.70 28.60 10.08
CA VAL A 275 -5.50 28.72 11.53
C VAL A 275 -4.38 27.77 11.94
N GLY A 276 -3.34 28.33 12.59
CA GLY A 276 -2.25 27.54 13.15
C GLY A 276 -2.69 26.65 14.32
N PHE A 277 -1.77 25.87 14.87
CA PHE A 277 -2.06 25.10 16.07
C PHE A 277 -2.31 26.03 17.27
N GLU A 278 -3.51 25.98 17.86
CA GLU A 278 -3.86 26.60 19.14
C GLU A 278 -4.09 25.51 20.19
N GLU A 279 -3.36 25.58 21.30
CA GLU A 279 -3.60 24.70 22.44
C GLU A 279 -4.84 25.18 23.19
N ARG A 280 -5.91 24.38 23.22
CA ARG A 280 -7.14 24.69 23.97
C ARG A 280 -7.43 23.60 25.00
N GLU A 281 -7.65 24.00 26.25
CA GLU A 281 -8.16 23.12 27.30
C GLU A 281 -9.56 22.59 26.90
N GLY A 282 -9.75 21.27 26.95
CA GLY A 282 -11.05 20.62 26.70
C GLY A 282 -11.35 20.22 25.25
N ALA A 283 -10.39 20.31 24.32
CA ALA A 283 -10.55 19.66 23.01
C ALA A 283 -10.66 18.13 23.17
N GLU A 284 -11.55 17.47 22.41
CA GLU A 284 -11.63 15.99 22.35
C GLU A 284 -10.22 15.39 22.24
N SER A 285 -9.87 14.47 23.14
CA SER A 285 -8.49 14.02 23.23
C SER A 285 -8.08 13.32 21.94
N LEU A 286 -6.99 13.79 21.31
CA LEU A 286 -6.42 13.12 20.14
C LEU A 286 -6.06 11.66 20.44
N ALA A 287 -5.81 11.33 21.72
CA ALA A 287 -5.60 9.95 22.15
C ALA A 287 -6.80 9.06 21.79
N GLU A 288 -8.04 9.55 21.82
CA GLU A 288 -9.23 8.81 21.36
C GLU A 288 -9.40 8.83 19.85
N MET A 289 -9.14 9.96 19.19
CA MET A 289 -9.28 10.09 17.72
C MET A 289 -8.17 9.35 16.94
N MET A 290 -7.00 9.17 17.55
CA MET A 290 -5.79 8.57 16.97
C MET A 290 -5.31 7.36 17.78
N LYS A 291 -6.14 6.76 18.65
CA LYS A 291 -5.80 5.49 19.32
C LYS A 291 -5.35 4.41 18.33
N ASP A 292 -5.90 4.46 17.12
CA ASP A 292 -5.62 3.54 16.02
C ASP A 292 -4.62 4.12 14.98
N LYS A 293 -3.91 5.21 15.27
CA LYS A 293 -2.95 5.84 14.35
C LYS A 293 -1.61 6.07 15.07
N GLY A 294 -0.59 5.30 14.66
CA GLY A 294 0.70 5.15 15.35
C GLY A 294 1.66 6.32 15.11
N ARG A 295 2.84 6.26 15.75
CA ARG A 295 3.90 7.28 15.59
C ARG A 295 4.38 7.33 14.15
N CYS A 296 4.67 8.53 13.63
CA CYS A 296 5.36 8.68 12.35
C CYS A 296 6.87 8.53 12.58
N GLY A 297 7.41 7.33 12.43
CA GLY A 297 8.85 7.11 12.41
C GLY A 297 9.42 7.27 10.99
N MET A 298 10.59 7.88 10.88
CA MET A 298 11.37 7.95 9.63
C MET A 298 11.84 6.56 9.21
N ARG A 299 11.97 6.34 7.91
CA ARG A 299 12.45 5.07 7.31
C ARG A 299 13.56 5.39 6.34
N PHE A 300 14.60 4.56 6.31
CA PHE A 300 15.60 4.66 5.24
C PHE A 300 15.07 4.00 3.96
N MET A 301 15.40 4.62 2.83
CA MET A 301 15.21 4.07 1.47
C MET A 301 16.53 3.50 0.91
N ASN A 302 17.57 3.38 1.74
CA ASN A 302 18.92 3.00 1.30
C ASN A 302 18.90 1.62 0.65
N LYS A 303 18.31 0.61 1.30
CA LYS A 303 18.19 -0.74 0.74
C LYS A 303 17.51 -0.72 -0.63
N SER A 304 16.38 -0.03 -0.78
CA SER A 304 15.71 0.11 -2.07
C SER A 304 16.62 0.70 -3.15
N LYS A 305 17.35 1.79 -2.82
CA LYS A 305 18.28 2.45 -3.74
C LYS A 305 19.47 1.57 -4.11
N GLU A 306 20.03 0.86 -3.13
CA GLU A 306 21.14 -0.08 -3.31
C GLU A 306 20.75 -1.26 -4.22
N HIS A 307 19.49 -1.69 -4.17
CA HIS A 307 18.94 -2.70 -5.07
C HIS A 307 18.48 -2.15 -6.42
N GLY A 308 18.60 -0.83 -6.65
CA GLY A 308 18.34 -0.19 -7.94
C GLY A 308 17.00 0.54 -8.07
N PHE A 309 16.18 0.58 -7.02
CA PHE A 309 14.95 1.38 -7.01
C PHE A 309 15.25 2.84 -6.65
N LEU A 310 15.20 3.71 -7.67
CA LEU A 310 15.47 5.15 -7.55
C LEU A 310 14.20 6.02 -7.60
N GLY A 311 13.02 5.41 -7.54
CA GLY A 311 11.75 6.12 -7.52
C GLY A 311 11.65 7.05 -6.30
N PHE A 312 11.16 8.26 -6.53
CA PHE A 312 10.92 9.24 -5.46
C PHE A 312 9.72 10.12 -5.82
N ARG A 313 9.21 10.85 -4.83
CA ARG A 313 8.18 11.87 -5.00
C ARG A 313 8.49 13.07 -4.11
N ASN A 314 8.12 14.27 -4.55
CA ASN A 314 8.05 15.41 -3.64
C ASN A 314 6.74 15.31 -2.85
N SER A 315 6.82 15.18 -1.52
CA SER A 315 5.65 14.96 -0.67
C SER A 315 4.62 16.08 -0.73
N LYS A 316 5.02 17.35 -0.92
CA LYS A 316 4.08 18.46 -1.08
C LYS A 316 3.30 18.33 -2.39
N ASN A 317 4.00 18.08 -3.50
CA ASN A 317 3.37 17.96 -4.81
C ASN A 317 2.48 16.71 -4.89
N SER A 318 2.94 15.59 -4.31
CA SER A 318 2.13 14.37 -4.13
C SER A 318 0.85 14.68 -3.37
N PHE A 319 0.94 15.35 -2.21
CA PHE A 319 -0.21 15.73 -1.40
C PHE A 319 -1.25 16.55 -2.18
N ILE A 320 -0.80 17.56 -2.94
CA ILE A 320 -1.68 18.38 -3.79
C ILE A 320 -2.31 17.55 -4.92
N SER A 321 -1.51 16.73 -5.63
CA SER A 321 -2.01 15.83 -6.69
C SER A 321 -3.14 14.91 -6.19
N TRP A 322 -3.00 14.37 -4.97
CA TRP A 322 -4.05 13.54 -4.35
C TRP A 322 -5.29 14.35 -4.00
N ILE A 323 -5.17 15.61 -3.58
CA ILE A 323 -6.32 16.51 -3.38
C ILE A 323 -7.03 16.75 -4.72
N ASP A 324 -6.29 17.07 -5.77
CA ASP A 324 -6.84 17.30 -7.11
C ASP A 324 -7.56 16.07 -7.65
N LYS A 325 -7.00 14.87 -7.43
CA LYS A 325 -7.65 13.61 -7.82
C LYS A 325 -8.98 13.39 -7.10
N VAL A 326 -9.05 13.73 -5.81
CA VAL A 326 -10.29 13.62 -5.02
C VAL A 326 -11.34 14.64 -5.49
N LYS A 327 -10.92 15.86 -5.86
CA LYS A 327 -11.78 16.88 -6.51
C LYS A 327 -12.28 16.40 -7.88
N ALA A 328 -11.40 15.85 -8.71
CA ALA A 328 -11.74 15.34 -10.05
C ALA A 328 -12.77 14.20 -10.01
N TYR A 329 -12.68 13.32 -9.00
CA TYR A 329 -13.69 12.29 -8.75
C TYR A 329 -14.97 12.80 -8.08
N LYS A 330 -15.11 14.12 -7.88
CA LYS A 330 -16.27 14.77 -7.27
C LYS A 330 -16.60 14.22 -5.87
N ILE A 331 -15.56 13.78 -5.15
CA ILE A 331 -15.69 13.30 -3.76
C ILE A 331 -15.74 14.49 -2.80
N VAL A 332 -15.01 15.56 -3.14
CA VAL A 332 -15.05 16.87 -2.46
C VAL A 332 -15.31 17.97 -3.51
N PRO A 333 -15.83 19.15 -3.09
CA PRO A 333 -16.09 20.27 -4.00
C PRO A 333 -14.88 20.72 -4.81
#